data_AF-A0A7J5WRA7-F1
#
_entry.id   AF-A0A7J5WRA7-F1
#
_cell.length_a   1.000
_cell.length_b   1.000
_cell.length_c   1.000
_cell.angle_alpha   90.00
_cell.angle_beta   90.00
_cell.angle_gamma   90.00
#
_symmetry.space_group_name_H-M   'P 1'
#
loop_
_entity.id
_entity.type
_entity.pdbx_description
1 polymer ?
#
loop_
_entity_poly.entity_id
_entity_poly.type
_entity_poly.pdbx_seq_one_letter_code
_entity_poly.pdbx_strand_id
1 'polypeptide(L)'
;LVLNKKIGPFLGDLVEQASGLDLAVYEGGPVQHNDLHFIHKNGVLIPDGIEVAKGIYWGGNFEVVVNLLRQKKLSPSEIRFFVGYSGWSTGQLEEEIAEKSWILSEAKSNIVFHPNEREIWKKSLHTLGGEYAQMSNYPTDPQLN
;
A
#
# COMPACT_ATOMS: atom_id res chain seq x y z
N LEU A 1 3.26 -5.59 -0.21
CA LEU A 1 1.87 -5.08 -0.18
C LEU A 1 1.52 -4.51 -1.54
N VAL A 2 0.47 -5.01 -2.19
CA VAL A 2 -0.05 -4.45 -3.45
C VAL A 2 -0.90 -3.20 -3.13
N LEU A 3 -0.54 -2.05 -3.73
CA LEU A 3 -1.11 -0.74 -3.34
C LEU A 3 -2.39 -0.35 -4.09
N ASN A 4 -2.71 -1.01 -5.20
CA ASN A 4 -3.74 -0.58 -6.16
C ASN A 4 -4.93 -1.55 -6.29
N LYS A 5 -5.06 -2.53 -5.40
CA LYS A 5 -6.14 -3.53 -5.43
C LYS A 5 -7.10 -3.32 -4.25
N LYS A 6 -8.02 -2.37 -4.37
CA LYS A 6 -9.03 -2.09 -3.34
C LYS A 6 -10.03 -3.25 -3.26
N ILE A 7 -10.41 -3.64 -2.05
CA ILE A 7 -11.47 -4.63 -1.80
C ILE A 7 -12.76 -3.96 -1.32
N GLY A 8 -13.88 -4.70 -1.44
CA GLY A 8 -15.21 -4.22 -1.10
C GLY A 8 -15.45 -3.85 0.39
N PRO A 9 -15.05 -4.66 1.37
CA PRO A 9 -15.36 -4.37 2.78
C PRO A 9 -14.54 -3.19 3.33
N PHE A 10 -15.13 -2.46 4.26
CA PHE A 10 -14.42 -1.45 5.04
C PHE A 10 -13.70 -2.09 6.23
N LEU A 11 -12.74 -1.35 6.81
CA LEU A 11 -12.00 -1.82 7.97
C LEU A 11 -12.93 -2.20 9.14
N GLY A 12 -13.97 -1.41 9.38
CA GLY A 12 -14.95 -1.68 10.44
C GLY A 12 -15.80 -2.94 10.22
N ASP A 13 -15.89 -3.44 8.98
CA ASP A 13 -16.57 -4.70 8.66
C ASP A 13 -15.67 -5.92 8.90
N LEU A 14 -14.35 -5.72 8.87
CA LEU A 14 -13.35 -6.79 9.03
C LEU A 14 -12.85 -6.91 10.45
N VAL A 15 -12.77 -5.80 11.19
CA VAL A 15 -12.19 -5.75 12.53
C VAL A 15 -13.13 -5.06 13.50
N GLU A 16 -13.60 -5.82 14.49
CA GLU A 16 -14.55 -5.35 15.50
C GLU A 16 -14.05 -4.10 16.25
N GLN A 17 -12.75 -4.07 16.60
CA GLN A 17 -12.14 -2.92 17.28
C GLN A 17 -12.25 -1.62 16.47
N ALA A 18 -12.30 -1.72 15.14
CA ALA A 18 -12.43 -0.60 14.21
C ALA A 18 -13.87 -0.36 13.74
N SER A 19 -14.87 -0.98 14.39
CA SER A 19 -16.28 -0.80 14.06
C SER A 19 -16.66 0.70 14.01
N GLY A 20 -17.43 1.05 12.97
CA GLY A 20 -17.83 2.42 12.66
C GLY A 20 -16.79 3.25 11.88
N LEU A 21 -15.66 2.65 11.45
CA LEU A 21 -14.67 3.31 10.60
C LEU A 21 -14.78 2.83 9.13
N ASP A 22 -15.25 3.72 8.26
CA ASP A 22 -15.41 3.49 6.82
C ASP A 22 -14.09 3.73 6.06
N LEU A 23 -13.06 2.94 6.40
CA LEU A 23 -11.74 2.99 5.77
C LEU A 23 -11.61 1.90 4.71
N ALA A 24 -11.14 2.29 3.52
CA ALA A 24 -10.87 1.35 2.45
C ALA A 24 -9.77 0.36 2.86
N VAL A 25 -10.02 -0.91 2.55
CA VAL A 25 -9.05 -1.99 2.70
C VAL A 25 -8.59 -2.43 1.31
N TYR A 26 -7.35 -2.85 1.21
CA TYR A 26 -6.70 -3.29 -0.01
C TYR A 26 -6.26 -4.76 0.12
N GLU A 27 -6.19 -5.48 -0.96
CA GLU A 27 -5.57 -6.81 -0.98
C GLU A 27 -4.06 -6.63 -1.09
N GLY A 28 -3.33 -6.98 -0.04
CA GLY A 28 -1.88 -6.80 0.02
C GLY A 28 -1.10 -7.89 -0.73
N GLY A 29 -1.73 -9.03 -1.02
CA GLY A 29 -1.23 -10.15 -1.81
C GLY A 29 -1.84 -11.49 -1.38
N PRO A 30 -1.43 -12.61 -1.99
CA PRO A 30 -2.09 -13.92 -1.87
C PRO A 30 -1.83 -14.67 -0.55
N VAL A 31 -0.90 -14.18 0.28
CA VAL A 31 -0.45 -14.87 1.50
C VAL A 31 -1.16 -14.30 2.72
N GLN A 32 -1.59 -15.18 3.63
CA GLN A 32 -2.20 -14.82 4.93
C GLN A 32 -3.34 -13.81 4.83
N HIS A 33 -4.39 -14.13 4.06
CA HIS A 33 -5.59 -13.28 3.89
C HIS A 33 -6.41 -13.00 5.16
N ASN A 34 -5.98 -13.47 6.34
CA ASN A 34 -6.60 -13.14 7.62
C ASN A 34 -5.78 -12.11 8.41
N ASP A 35 -4.57 -11.79 7.96
CA ASP A 35 -3.68 -10.87 8.64
C ASP A 35 -3.89 -9.46 8.09
N LEU A 36 -4.16 -8.52 9.01
CA LEU A 36 -4.28 -7.11 8.70
C LEU A 36 -2.92 -6.43 8.82
N HIS A 37 -2.47 -5.82 7.74
CA HIS A 37 -1.32 -4.94 7.70
C HIS A 37 -1.77 -3.50 7.47
N PHE A 38 -0.98 -2.54 7.91
CA PHE A 38 -1.20 -1.15 7.55
C PHE A 38 0.12 -0.41 7.37
N ILE A 39 0.07 0.65 6.57
CA ILE A 39 1.18 1.60 6.41
C ILE A 39 0.70 3.00 6.73
N HIS A 40 1.55 3.83 7.32
CA HIS A 40 1.20 5.19 7.73
C HIS A 40 2.37 6.17 7.59
N LYS A 41 2.08 7.47 7.67
CA LYS A 41 3.09 8.55 7.61
C LYS A 41 3.64 8.97 8.99
N ASN A 42 2.94 8.63 10.06
CA ASN A 42 3.17 9.21 11.40
C ASN A 42 3.89 8.24 12.37
N GLY A 43 5.22 8.14 12.28
CA GLY A 43 6.03 7.30 13.20
C GLY A 43 6.12 7.83 14.64
N VAL A 44 5.79 9.10 14.88
CA VAL A 44 5.80 9.69 16.24
C VAL A 44 4.51 9.37 17.00
N LEU A 45 3.36 9.40 16.32
CA LEU A 45 2.06 9.20 16.95
C LEU A 45 1.69 7.73 17.11
N ILE A 46 2.22 6.87 16.23
CA ILE A 46 1.93 5.44 16.20
C ILE A 46 3.22 4.71 16.57
N PRO A 47 3.34 4.19 17.80
CA PRO A 47 4.52 3.47 18.25
C PRO A 47 4.60 2.09 17.58
N ASP A 48 5.76 1.44 17.71
CA ASP A 48 6.06 0.07 17.27
C ASP A 48 6.01 -0.15 15.74
N GLY A 49 5.85 0.92 14.96
CA GLY A 49 5.94 0.89 13.50
C GLY A 49 7.38 0.81 13.02
N ILE A 50 7.62 0.09 11.93
CA ILE A 50 8.94 -0.05 11.29
C ILE A 50 9.02 0.92 10.12
N GLU A 51 10.02 1.80 10.09
CA GLU A 51 10.25 2.66 8.92
C GLU A 51 10.79 1.81 7.76
N VAL A 52 9.97 1.67 6.70
CA VAL A 52 10.31 0.88 5.51
C VAL A 52 10.81 1.74 4.35
N ALA A 53 10.47 3.03 4.37
CA ALA A 53 10.98 4.06 3.48
C ALA A 53 10.83 5.42 4.17
N LYS A 54 11.52 6.45 3.67
CA LYS A 54 11.55 7.78 4.29
C LYS A 54 10.13 8.33 4.52
N GLY A 55 9.73 8.43 5.79
CA GLY A 55 8.39 8.91 6.19
C GLY A 55 7.25 7.94 5.85
N ILE A 56 7.56 6.66 5.68
CA ILE A 56 6.60 5.57 5.45
C ILE A 56 6.91 4.45 6.44
N TYR A 57 5.94 4.17 7.30
CA TYR A 57 6.04 3.18 8.36
C TYR A 57 5.08 2.03 8.07
N TRP A 58 5.49 0.81 8.39
CA TRP A 58 4.69 -0.40 8.31
C TRP A 58 4.40 -0.93 9.72
N GLY A 59 3.14 -1.31 9.94
CA GLY A 59 2.68 -1.82 11.23
C GLY A 59 2.67 -0.75 12.32
N GLY A 60 2.74 -1.22 13.56
CA GLY A 60 2.65 -0.40 14.77
C GLY A 60 1.46 -0.76 15.63
N ASN A 61 1.20 0.06 16.65
CA ASN A 61 0.11 -0.18 17.58
C ASN A 61 -1.27 0.15 16.96
N PHE A 62 -2.01 -0.91 16.61
CA PHE A 62 -3.32 -0.79 15.97
C PHE A 62 -4.39 -0.10 16.86
N GLU A 63 -4.34 -0.32 18.17
CA GLU A 63 -5.29 0.32 19.10
C GLU A 63 -5.09 1.84 19.13
N VAL A 64 -3.83 2.29 19.12
CA VAL A 64 -3.50 3.71 19.00
C VAL A 64 -4.02 4.29 17.68
N VAL A 65 -3.85 3.57 16.56
CA VAL A 65 -4.37 3.97 15.25
C VAL A 65 -5.89 4.18 15.27
N VAL A 66 -6.64 3.20 15.78
CA VAL A 66 -8.11 3.30 15.88
C VAL A 66 -8.52 4.50 16.73
N ASN A 67 -7.86 4.72 17.86
CA ASN A 67 -8.12 5.87 18.73
C ASN A 67 -7.82 7.20 18.03
N LEU A 68 -6.71 7.32 17.30
CA LEU A 68 -6.34 8.52 16.55
C LEU A 68 -7.32 8.82 15.42
N LEU A 69 -7.81 7.80 14.71
CA LEU A 69 -8.80 7.93 13.65
C LEU A 69 -10.14 8.43 14.21
N ARG A 70 -10.61 7.85 15.31
CA ARG A 70 -11.85 8.28 16.00
C ARG A 70 -11.76 9.72 16.51
N GLN A 71 -10.59 10.10 17.04
CA GLN A 71 -10.32 11.47 17.50
C GLN A 71 -10.05 12.45 16.35
N LYS A 72 -10.06 11.99 15.09
CA LYS A 72 -9.72 12.79 13.90
C LYS A 72 -8.32 13.43 13.97
N LYS A 73 -7.41 12.83 14.74
CA LYS A 73 -5.98 13.22 14.84
C LYS A 73 -5.12 12.57 13.77
N LEU A 74 -5.59 11.46 13.19
CA LEU A 74 -5.00 10.83 12.01
C LEU A 74 -6.00 10.93 10.87
N SER A 75 -5.56 11.45 9.72
CA SER A 75 -6.40 11.49 8.53
C SER A 75 -6.46 10.12 7.86
N PRO A 76 -7.62 9.69 7.33
CA PRO A 76 -7.72 8.54 6.43
C PRO A 76 -6.76 8.57 5.24
N SER A 77 -6.29 9.76 4.82
CA SER A 77 -5.33 9.92 3.73
C SER A 77 -3.86 9.67 4.12
N GLU A 78 -3.60 9.46 5.41
CA GLU A 78 -2.26 9.24 5.96
C GLU A 78 -1.99 7.79 6.34
N ILE A 79 -2.98 6.91 6.14
CA ILE A 79 -2.91 5.50 6.49
C ILE A 79 -3.61 4.66 5.42
N ARG A 80 -3.12 3.44 5.17
CA ARG A 80 -3.79 2.44 4.33
C ARG A 80 -3.76 1.09 5.01
N PHE A 81 -4.84 0.34 4.83
CA PHE A 81 -5.01 -1.01 5.38
C PHE A 81 -4.99 -2.05 4.28
N PHE A 82 -4.36 -3.18 4.58
CA PHE A 82 -4.16 -4.28 3.65
C PHE A 82 -4.49 -5.60 4.34
N VAL A 83 -5.10 -6.51 3.60
CA VAL A 83 -5.29 -7.88 4.03
C VAL A 83 -4.34 -8.76 3.24
N GLY A 84 -3.56 -9.57 3.96
CA GLY A 84 -2.50 -10.39 3.40
C GLY A 84 -1.33 -9.60 2.81
N TYR A 85 -0.38 -10.31 2.22
CA TYR A 85 0.79 -9.72 1.57
C TYR A 85 1.30 -10.58 0.42
N SER A 86 2.08 -9.96 -0.46
CA SER A 86 2.93 -10.67 -1.42
C SER A 86 4.29 -10.89 -0.77
N GLY A 87 4.72 -12.15 -0.75
CA GLY A 87 6.04 -12.57 -0.31
C GLY A 87 6.80 -13.21 -1.46
N TRP A 88 8.11 -13.16 -1.38
CA TRP A 88 9.01 -13.82 -2.31
C TRP A 88 9.78 -14.90 -1.57
N SER A 89 9.97 -16.04 -2.24
CA SER A 89 10.95 -17.03 -1.78
C SER A 89 12.37 -16.48 -1.97
N THR A 90 13.34 -17.05 -1.26
CA THR A 90 14.75 -16.64 -1.37
C THR A 90 15.22 -16.65 -2.84
N GLY A 91 15.72 -15.51 -3.33
CA GLY A 91 16.23 -15.37 -4.70
C GLY A 91 15.16 -15.08 -5.77
N GLN A 92 13.87 -15.29 -5.47
CA GLN A 92 12.79 -15.15 -6.44
C GLN A 92 12.64 -13.70 -6.93
N LEU A 93 12.75 -12.72 -6.02
CA LEU A 93 12.62 -11.31 -6.40
C LEU A 93 13.76 -10.88 -7.32
N GLU A 94 14.98 -11.32 -7.02
CA GLU A 94 16.18 -11.04 -7.82
C GLU A 94 16.07 -11.65 -9.22
N GLU A 95 15.56 -12.88 -9.33
CA GLU A 95 15.27 -13.55 -10.60
C GLU A 95 14.22 -12.79 -11.41
N GLU A 96 13.08 -12.44 -10.79
CA GLU A 96 12.00 -11.72 -11.48
C GLU A 96 12.44 -10.31 -11.94
N ILE A 97 13.33 -9.64 -11.18
CA ILE A 97 13.95 -8.38 -11.60
C ILE A 97 14.89 -8.62 -12.80
N ALA A 98 15.71 -9.67 -12.75
CA ALA A 98 16.63 -10.02 -13.84
C ALA A 98 15.89 -10.36 -15.14
N GLU A 99 14.72 -10.98 -15.04
CA GLU A 99 13.82 -11.29 -16.16
C GLU A 99 13.02 -10.07 -16.67
N LYS A 100 13.19 -8.89 -16.05
CA LYS A 100 12.44 -7.66 -16.34
C LYS A 100 10.93 -7.79 -16.12
N SER A 101 10.52 -8.73 -15.28
CA SER A 101 9.12 -8.89 -14.83
C SER A 101 8.69 -7.77 -13.88
N TRP A 102 9.66 -7.10 -13.22
CA TRP A 102 9.42 -5.93 -12.38
C TRP A 102 10.21 -4.70 -12.82
N ILE A 103 9.56 -3.54 -12.70
CA ILE A 103 10.20 -2.23 -12.83
C ILE A 103 10.26 -1.60 -11.44
N LEU A 104 11.47 -1.36 -10.94
CA LEU A 104 11.68 -0.80 -9.61
C LEU A 104 11.54 0.72 -9.63
N SER A 105 10.80 1.27 -8.66
CA SER A 105 10.64 2.73 -8.46
C SER A 105 10.77 3.09 -6.98
N GLU A 106 11.20 4.31 -6.71
CA GLU A 106 11.38 4.80 -5.34
C GLU A 106 10.02 4.97 -4.64
N ALA A 107 9.88 4.41 -3.45
CA ALA A 107 8.67 4.51 -2.64
C ALA A 107 8.55 5.90 -2.00
N LYS A 108 7.93 6.85 -2.73
CA LYS A 108 7.65 8.19 -2.21
C LYS A 108 6.29 8.27 -1.54
N SER A 109 6.20 8.95 -0.39
CA SER A 109 4.96 9.06 0.39
C SER A 109 3.79 9.65 -0.41
N ASN A 110 4.05 10.60 -1.32
CA ASN A 110 3.01 11.17 -2.20
C ASN A 110 2.47 10.18 -3.27
N ILE A 111 3.23 9.13 -3.60
CA ILE A 111 2.81 8.05 -4.50
C ILE A 111 2.07 6.98 -3.69
N VAL A 112 2.68 6.50 -2.60
CA VAL A 112 2.11 5.42 -1.77
C VAL A 112 0.74 5.80 -1.19
N PHE A 113 0.58 7.05 -0.75
CA PHE A 113 -0.67 7.54 -0.18
C PHE A 113 -1.53 8.34 -1.17
N HIS A 114 -1.33 8.16 -2.48
CA HIS A 114 -2.09 8.92 -3.49
C HIS A 114 -3.59 8.60 -3.45
N PRO A 115 -4.50 9.58 -3.37
CA PRO A 115 -5.93 9.32 -3.16
C PRO A 115 -6.59 8.53 -4.29
N ASN A 116 -6.06 8.63 -5.51
CA ASN A 116 -6.48 7.82 -6.65
C ASN A 116 -5.47 6.69 -6.90
N GLU A 117 -5.87 5.45 -6.64
CA GLU A 117 -5.04 4.26 -6.82
C GLU A 117 -4.60 4.02 -8.29
N ARG A 118 -5.41 4.42 -9.27
CA ARG A 118 -5.05 4.31 -10.70
C ARG A 118 -3.87 5.21 -11.06
N GLU A 119 -3.74 6.33 -10.36
CA GLU A 119 -2.64 7.28 -10.55
C GLU A 119 -1.35 6.82 -9.86
N ILE A 120 -1.40 5.84 -8.95
CA ILE A 120 -0.20 5.29 -8.29
C ILE A 120 0.74 4.71 -9.35
N TRP A 121 0.24 3.82 -10.21
CA TRP A 121 1.02 3.21 -11.28
C TRP A 121 1.60 4.26 -12.23
N LYS A 122 0.76 5.18 -12.70
CA LYS A 122 1.16 6.25 -13.62
C LYS A 122 2.26 7.14 -13.03
N LYS A 123 2.13 7.55 -11.76
CA LYS A 123 3.11 8.38 -11.06
C LYS A 123 4.40 7.62 -10.75
N SER A 124 4.31 6.34 -10.40
CA SER A 124 5.49 5.48 -10.22
C SER A 124 6.32 5.42 -11.50
N LEU A 125 5.68 5.21 -12.66
CA LEU A 125 6.34 5.20 -13.98
C LEU A 125 6.92 6.58 -14.34
N HIS A 126 6.19 7.66 -14.08
CA HIS A 126 6.68 9.01 -14.36
C HIS A 126 7.92 9.37 -13.53
N THR A 127 8.03 8.83 -12.31
CA THR A 127 9.18 9.08 -11.41
C THR A 127 10.46 8.42 -11.93
N LEU A 128 10.35 7.39 -12.77
CA LEU A 128 11.48 6.71 -13.41
C LEU A 128 12.05 7.52 -14.58
N GLY A 129 11.23 8.35 -15.22
CA GLY A 129 11.63 9.13 -16.39
C GLY A 129 11.94 8.27 -17.62
N GLY A 130 12.48 8.91 -18.66
CA GLY A 130 12.89 8.22 -19.89
C GLY A 130 11.76 7.49 -20.62
N GLU A 131 12.06 6.30 -21.14
CA GLU A 131 11.14 5.44 -21.89
C GLU A 131 9.94 4.95 -21.04
N TYR A 132 10.09 4.83 -19.72
CA TYR A 132 9.03 4.39 -18.81
C TYR A 132 7.91 5.42 -18.63
N ALA A 133 8.21 6.71 -18.80
CA ALA A 133 7.18 7.75 -18.79
C ALA A 133 6.21 7.59 -19.99
N GLN A 134 6.70 7.07 -21.13
CA GLN A 134 5.86 6.76 -22.29
C GLN A 134 5.01 5.50 -22.06
N MET A 135 5.50 4.55 -21.26
CA MET A 135 4.74 3.36 -20.84
C MET A 135 3.54 3.68 -19.95
N SER A 136 3.48 4.87 -19.35
CA SER A 136 2.39 5.28 -18.45
C SER A 136 1.00 5.40 -19.12
N ASN A 137 0.96 5.36 -20.46
CA ASN A 137 -0.26 5.35 -21.26
C ASN A 137 -0.70 3.94 -21.69
N TYR A 138 0.08 2.89 -21.39
CA TYR A 138 -0.30 1.52 -21.73
C TYR A 138 -1.34 1.01 -20.73
N PRO A 139 -2.39 0.32 -21.22
CA PRO A 139 -3.40 -0.25 -20.34
C PRO A 139 -2.78 -1.27 -19.38
N THR A 140 -3.31 -1.34 -18.16
CA THR A 140 -2.84 -2.25 -17.09
C THR A 140 -3.11 -3.74 -17.38
N ASP A 141 -3.65 -4.10 -18.54
CA ASP A 141 -4.04 -5.46 -18.90
C ASP A 141 -3.23 -5.96 -20.13
N PRO A 142 -2.38 -6.98 -19.96
CA PRO A 142 -1.63 -7.61 -21.05
C PRO A 142 -2.50 -8.31 -22.11
N GLN A 143 -3.80 -8.51 -21.87
CA GLN A 143 -4.70 -9.24 -22.77
C GLN A 143 -5.34 -8.37 -23.88
N LEU A 144 -4.98 -7.09 -23.98
CA LEU A 144 -5.54 -6.16 -24.98
C LEU A 144 -4.70 -6.03 -26.27
N ASN A 145 -3.91 -7.05 -26.64
CA ASN A 145 -3.20 -7.14 -27.92
C ASN A 145 -3.79 -8.22 -28.83
#